data_AF-A0A7Y4C5A6-F1
#
_entry.id   AF-A0A7Y4C5A6-F1
#
_cell.length_a   1.000
_cell.length_b   1.000
_cell.length_c   1.000
_cell.angle_alpha   90.00
_cell.angle_beta   90.00
_cell.angle_gamma   90.00
#
_symmetry.space_group_name_H-M   'P 1'
#
loop_
_entity.id
_entity.type
_entity.pdbx_description
1 polymer ?
#
loop_
_entity_poly.entity_id
_entity_poly.type
_entity_poly.pdbx_seq_one_letter_code
_entity_poly.pdbx_strand_id
1 'polypeptide(L)'
;MNKTKKIVIAAAVLPMMFATASAYAFGGKDGGRGMDRDGFGGKCGGMDRGMLRDLDLTDEQKDQFQDLRQAKRDEMRGKFSENQAEFQAEMKAYQAEVQDLVLAADFDQQKAQELAATMVEKQTERRVAMLQARHEMMNILTDEQKAKVKELQQERMEQCSERMERKMSKMKSAQSN
;
A
#
# COMPACT_ATOMS: atom_id res chain seq x y z
N MET A 1 11.04 -70.78 -23.42
CA MET A 1 11.85 -69.89 -22.56
C MET A 1 11.95 -68.51 -23.18
N ASN A 2 11.31 -67.55 -22.51
CA ASN A 2 11.62 -66.12 -22.33
C ASN A 2 11.89 -65.24 -23.56
N LYS A 3 10.93 -64.37 -23.91
CA LYS A 3 11.19 -63.12 -24.63
C LYS A 3 10.97 -61.94 -23.68
N THR A 4 12.08 -61.33 -23.24
CA THR A 4 12.12 -60.17 -22.36
C THR A 4 11.85 -58.89 -23.16
N LYS A 5 10.87 -58.09 -22.73
CA LYS A 5 10.59 -56.75 -23.29
C LYS A 5 11.58 -55.74 -22.70
N LYS A 6 12.29 -54.99 -23.54
CA LYS A 6 13.15 -53.87 -23.13
C LYS A 6 12.31 -52.59 -23.12
N ILE A 7 12.12 -52.01 -21.94
CA ILE A 7 11.54 -50.67 -21.75
C ILE A 7 12.70 -49.68 -21.83
N VAL A 8 12.67 -48.76 -22.80
CA VAL A 8 13.61 -47.65 -22.88
C VAL A 8 12.91 -46.41 -22.31
N ILE A 9 13.37 -45.97 -21.14
CA ILE A 9 12.97 -44.71 -20.51
C ILE A 9 13.77 -43.60 -21.19
N ALA A 10 13.09 -42.76 -21.97
CA ALA A 10 13.67 -41.53 -22.50
C ALA A 10 13.50 -40.41 -21.46
N ALA A 11 14.56 -40.14 -20.70
CA ALA A 11 14.65 -38.96 -19.85
C ALA A 11 15.05 -37.76 -20.70
N ALA A 12 14.08 -36.91 -21.05
CA ALA A 12 14.33 -35.61 -21.66
C ALA A 12 14.67 -34.61 -20.55
N VAL A 13 15.96 -34.37 -20.32
CA VAL A 13 16.44 -33.27 -19.47
C VAL A 13 16.43 -31.99 -20.31
N LEU A 14 15.57 -31.04 -19.94
CA LEU A 14 15.54 -29.69 -20.50
C LEU A 14 16.20 -28.73 -19.50
N PRO A 15 17.32 -28.07 -19.83
CA PRO A 15 17.89 -27.06 -18.96
C PRO A 15 17.18 -25.71 -19.20
N MET A 16 16.27 -25.34 -18.30
CA MET A 16 15.76 -23.96 -18.24
C MET A 16 16.75 -23.10 -17.47
N MET A 17 17.55 -22.31 -18.20
CA MET A 17 18.37 -21.23 -17.66
C MET A 17 17.47 -20.05 -17.31
N PHE A 18 17.08 -19.92 -16.03
CA PHE A 18 16.55 -18.67 -15.51
C PHE A 18 17.71 -17.81 -15.02
N ALA A 19 18.06 -16.79 -15.79
CA ALA A 19 18.91 -15.70 -15.34
C ALA A 19 18.12 -14.84 -14.34
N THR A 20 18.16 -15.20 -13.05
CA THR A 20 17.56 -14.38 -11.98
C THR A 20 18.57 -13.34 -11.51
N ALA A 21 18.50 -12.13 -12.05
CA ALA A 21 19.02 -10.96 -11.37
C ALA A 21 18.05 -10.58 -10.23
N SER A 22 18.17 -11.27 -9.10
CA SER A 22 17.35 -11.01 -7.91
C SER A 22 17.95 -9.88 -7.08
N ALA A 23 17.72 -8.64 -7.51
CA ALA A 23 17.89 -7.48 -6.63
C ALA A 23 16.64 -7.31 -5.75
N TYR A 24 16.39 -8.27 -4.84
CA TYR A 24 15.42 -8.07 -3.76
C TYR A 24 16.11 -7.32 -2.61
N ALA A 25 16.21 -6.00 -2.76
CA ALA A 25 16.48 -5.10 -1.64
C ALA A 25 15.15 -4.50 -1.15
N PHE A 26 14.35 -5.32 -0.45
CA PHE A 26 13.24 -4.83 0.36
C PHE A 26 13.63 -5.01 1.83
N GLY A 27 14.43 -4.08 2.33
CA GLY A 27 14.97 -4.14 3.68
C GLY A 27 16.04 -3.08 3.97
N GLY A 28 15.86 -1.88 3.41
CA GLY A 28 16.72 -0.72 3.69
C GLY A 28 16.32 -0.08 5.01
N LYS A 29 17.22 -0.17 5.98
CA LYS A 29 17.15 0.35 7.34
C LYS A 29 17.28 1.88 7.35
N ASP A 30 16.28 2.58 6.82
CA ASP A 30 16.14 4.03 6.96
C ASP A 30 14.77 4.37 7.52
N GLY A 31 14.75 4.90 8.75
CA GLY A 31 13.54 5.31 9.42
C GLY A 31 12.78 6.37 8.63
N GLY A 32 11.48 6.14 8.41
CA GLY A 32 10.60 7.19 7.91
C GLY A 32 9.33 6.68 7.24
N ARG A 33 8.23 6.68 8.00
CA ARG A 33 6.86 6.80 7.48
C ARG A 33 6.42 5.64 6.56
N GLY A 34 6.00 4.54 7.18
CA GLY A 34 5.39 3.41 6.48
C GLY A 34 4.24 3.82 5.55
N MET A 35 4.37 3.39 4.29
CA MET A 35 3.44 2.64 3.43
C MET A 35 1.90 2.79 3.54
N ASP A 36 1.35 3.69 4.34
CA ASP A 36 -0.07 4.09 4.32
C ASP A 36 -0.27 5.44 3.63
N ARG A 37 0.81 6.10 3.15
CA ARG A 37 0.71 7.33 2.35
C ARG A 37 0.52 7.09 0.85
N ASP A 38 0.73 5.90 0.34
CA ASP A 38 0.73 5.67 -1.12
C ASP A 38 -0.49 4.89 -1.61
N GLY A 39 -1.57 4.91 -0.83
CA GLY A 39 -2.88 4.44 -1.26
C GLY A 39 -3.78 5.58 -1.73
N PHE A 40 -3.83 5.90 -3.02
CA PHE A 40 -4.84 6.80 -3.61
C PHE A 40 -5.10 8.12 -2.81
N GLY A 41 -4.04 8.70 -2.20
CA GLY A 41 -4.19 9.96 -1.47
C GLY A 41 -3.24 10.29 -0.32
N GLY A 42 -1.92 10.02 -0.41
CA GLY A 42 -0.98 10.57 0.60
C GLY A 42 0.29 11.22 0.06
N LYS A 43 0.36 11.46 -1.26
CA LYS A 43 1.33 12.39 -1.86
C LYS A 43 0.80 13.23 -3.03
N CYS A 44 -0.21 12.74 -3.74
CA CYS A 44 -0.60 13.34 -5.03
C CYS A 44 -2.06 13.85 -5.09
N GLY A 45 -2.95 13.36 -4.22
CA GLY A 45 -4.37 13.74 -4.26
C GLY A 45 -5.08 13.69 -2.91
N GLY A 46 -4.33 13.63 -1.82
CA GLY A 46 -4.89 13.70 -0.47
C GLY A 46 -5.09 15.14 -0.03
N MET A 47 -6.18 15.39 0.71
CA MET A 47 -6.33 16.63 1.46
C MET A 47 -5.26 16.66 2.57
N ASP A 48 -4.28 17.54 2.44
CA ASP A 48 -3.23 17.71 3.45
C ASP A 48 -3.38 19.05 4.19
N ARG A 49 -2.48 19.27 5.17
CA ARG A 49 -2.48 20.51 5.96
C ARG A 49 -2.25 21.76 5.11
N GLY A 50 -1.56 21.65 3.98
CA GLY A 50 -1.39 22.77 3.05
C GLY A 50 -2.72 23.12 2.40
N MET A 51 -3.44 22.11 1.90
CA MET A 51 -4.71 22.32 1.19
C MET A 51 -5.74 23.01 2.08
N LEU A 52 -5.83 22.61 3.35
CA LEU A 52 -6.74 23.24 4.31
C LEU A 52 -6.41 24.71 4.60
N ARG A 53 -5.15 25.13 4.46
CA ARG A 53 -4.77 26.55 4.59
C ARG A 53 -5.25 27.36 3.39
N ASP A 54 -5.41 26.71 2.24
CA ASP A 54 -5.84 27.34 0.99
C ASP A 54 -7.38 27.45 0.92
N LEU A 55 -8.15 26.91 1.88
CA LEU A 55 -9.63 26.89 1.87
C LEU A 55 -10.29 28.05 2.62
N ASP A 56 -9.52 29.02 3.11
CA ASP A 56 -10.04 30.20 3.83
C ASP A 56 -11.05 29.81 4.93
N LEU A 57 -10.66 28.85 5.78
CA LEU A 57 -11.53 28.29 6.82
C LEU A 57 -11.85 29.34 7.90
N THR A 58 -13.09 29.36 8.38
CA THR A 58 -13.45 30.12 9.58
C THR A 58 -12.79 29.53 10.82
N ASP A 59 -12.75 30.28 11.92
CA ASP A 59 -12.17 29.77 13.17
C ASP A 59 -13.01 28.63 13.75
N GLU A 60 -14.34 28.70 13.63
CA GLU A 60 -15.24 27.61 14.04
C GLU A 60 -14.98 26.33 13.23
N GLN A 61 -14.75 26.44 11.92
CA GLN A 61 -14.41 25.29 11.07
C GLN A 61 -13.06 24.68 11.48
N LYS A 62 -12.06 25.51 11.81
CA LYS A 62 -10.75 25.02 12.27
C LYS A 62 -10.89 24.24 13.57
N ASP A 63 -11.69 24.73 14.51
CA ASP A 63 -11.97 24.04 15.78
C ASP A 63 -12.65 22.70 15.53
N GLN A 64 -13.68 22.67 14.67
CA GLN A 64 -14.36 21.41 14.27
C GLN A 64 -13.39 20.40 13.63
N PHE A 65 -12.47 20.84 12.77
CA PHE A 65 -11.45 19.97 12.20
C PHE A 65 -10.47 19.44 13.25
N GLN A 66 -10.12 20.25 14.24
CA GLN A 66 -9.23 19.86 15.32
C GLN A 66 -9.90 18.81 16.21
N ASP A 67 -11.14 19.03 16.60
CA ASP A 67 -11.93 18.11 17.42
C ASP A 67 -12.12 16.77 16.71
N LEU A 68 -12.50 16.80 15.43
CA LEU A 68 -12.65 15.59 14.62
C LEU A 68 -11.34 14.80 14.54
N ARG A 69 -10.20 15.49 14.34
CA ARG A 69 -8.89 14.86 14.32
C ARG A 69 -8.50 14.25 15.66
N GLN A 70 -8.83 14.92 16.76
CA GLN A 70 -8.52 14.43 18.09
C GLN A 70 -9.35 13.19 18.40
N ALA A 71 -10.67 13.23 18.15
CA ALA A 71 -11.56 12.09 18.32
C ALA A 71 -11.10 10.86 17.52
N LYS A 72 -10.78 11.02 16.23
CA LYS A 72 -10.27 9.90 15.40
C LYS A 72 -8.91 9.39 15.87
N ARG A 73 -8.04 10.27 16.40
CA ARG A 73 -6.75 9.84 16.96
C ARG A 73 -6.93 9.00 18.21
N ASP A 74 -7.86 9.39 19.08
CA ASP A 74 -8.11 8.67 20.33
C ASP A 74 -8.79 7.33 20.05
N GLU A 75 -9.73 7.28 19.10
CA GLU A 75 -10.32 6.03 18.61
C GLU A 75 -9.26 5.06 18.07
N MET A 76 -8.34 5.55 17.24
CA MET A 76 -7.25 4.74 16.68
C MET A 76 -6.25 4.30 17.75
N ARG A 77 -5.96 5.14 18.74
CA ARG A 77 -5.08 4.79 19.86
C ARG A 77 -5.68 3.68 20.70
N GLY A 78 -6.98 3.77 21.04
CA GLY A 78 -7.68 2.72 21.79
C GLY A 78 -7.62 1.38 21.08
N LYS A 79 -8.04 1.35 19.80
CA LYS A 79 -7.98 0.14 18.96
C LYS A 79 -6.58 -0.45 18.86
N PHE A 80 -5.56 0.39 18.73
CA PHE A 80 -4.18 -0.08 18.64
C PHE A 80 -3.65 -0.60 19.98
N SER A 81 -3.94 0.08 21.10
CA SER A 81 -3.45 -0.35 22.42
C SER A 81 -4.06 -1.66 22.88
N GLU A 82 -5.34 -1.90 22.58
CA GLU A 82 -6.05 -3.13 22.98
C GLU A 82 -5.55 -4.34 22.19
N ASN A 83 -5.27 -4.16 20.90
CA ASN A 83 -4.97 -5.27 19.99
C ASN A 83 -3.50 -5.32 19.55
N GLN A 84 -2.60 -4.57 20.22
CA GLN A 84 -1.23 -4.42 19.76
C GLN A 84 -0.47 -5.76 19.69
N ALA A 85 -0.62 -6.58 20.73
CA ALA A 85 0.09 -7.86 20.84
C ALA A 85 -0.45 -8.88 19.83
N GLU A 86 -1.77 -8.95 19.68
CA GLU A 86 -2.44 -9.81 18.71
C GLU A 86 -2.06 -9.44 17.27
N PHE A 87 -2.12 -8.15 16.93
CA PHE A 87 -1.70 -7.66 15.62
C PHE A 87 -0.24 -8.02 15.33
N GLN A 88 0.67 -7.89 16.30
CA GLN A 88 2.07 -8.28 16.10
C GLN A 88 2.23 -9.79 15.91
N ALA A 89 1.49 -10.60 16.66
CA ALA A 89 1.54 -12.06 16.53
C ALA A 89 1.04 -12.50 15.14
N GLU A 90 -0.08 -11.94 14.69
CA GLU A 90 -0.65 -12.22 13.38
C GLU A 90 0.29 -11.81 12.24
N MET A 91 0.90 -10.62 12.32
CA MET A 91 1.86 -10.17 11.32
C MET A 91 3.11 -11.06 11.26
N LYS A 92 3.57 -11.58 12.41
CA LYS A 92 4.69 -12.53 12.44
C LYS A 92 4.31 -13.88 11.83
N ALA A 93 3.13 -14.40 12.14
CA ALA A 93 2.63 -15.63 11.56
C ALA A 93 2.50 -15.52 10.04
N TYR A 94 1.90 -14.43 9.56
CA TYR A 94 1.81 -14.12 8.13
C TYR A 94 3.19 -14.10 7.45
N GLN A 95 4.18 -13.43 8.06
CA GLN A 95 5.54 -13.38 7.51
C GLN A 95 6.19 -14.76 7.45
N ALA A 96 5.97 -15.61 8.45
CA ALA A 96 6.49 -16.98 8.45
C ALA A 96 5.85 -17.81 7.33
N GLU A 97 4.53 -17.74 7.16
CA GLU A 97 3.83 -18.47 6.11
C GLU A 97 4.25 -18.04 4.70
N VAL A 98 4.48 -16.73 4.50
CA VAL A 98 5.04 -16.21 3.25
C VAL A 98 6.47 -16.73 3.03
N GLN A 99 7.30 -16.74 4.07
CA GLN A 99 8.67 -17.25 3.97
C GLN A 99 8.69 -18.74 3.61
N ASP A 100 7.86 -19.55 4.26
CA ASP A 100 7.75 -20.98 3.97
C ASP A 100 7.27 -21.24 2.54
N LEU A 101 6.29 -20.47 2.07
CA LEU A 101 5.80 -20.58 0.69
C LEU A 101 6.89 -20.26 -0.35
N VAL A 102 7.69 -19.23 -0.10
CA VAL A 102 8.74 -18.78 -1.03
C VAL A 102 9.96 -19.70 -1.02
N LEU A 103 10.26 -20.33 0.12
CA LEU A 103 11.40 -21.24 0.27
C LEU A 103 11.06 -22.70 -0.05
N ALA A 104 9.79 -23.01 -0.32
CA ALA A 104 9.35 -24.35 -0.69
C ALA A 104 10.01 -24.82 -2.00
N ALA A 105 10.22 -26.14 -2.11
CA ALA A 105 10.81 -26.75 -3.31
C ALA A 105 9.93 -26.55 -4.55
N ASP A 106 8.61 -26.57 -4.36
CA ASP A 106 7.59 -26.30 -5.37
C ASP A 106 6.69 -25.15 -4.90
N PHE A 107 6.29 -24.29 -5.83
CA PHE A 107 5.44 -23.15 -5.51
C PHE A 107 3.95 -23.55 -5.44
N ASP A 108 3.34 -23.35 -4.27
CA ASP A 108 1.91 -23.57 -4.08
C ASP A 108 1.11 -22.30 -4.43
N GLN A 109 0.57 -22.28 -5.64
CA GLN A 109 -0.24 -21.17 -6.14
C GLN A 109 -1.53 -20.96 -5.33
N GLN A 110 -2.15 -22.02 -4.81
CA GLN A 110 -3.39 -21.90 -4.05
C GLN A 110 -3.12 -21.26 -2.69
N LYS A 111 -2.09 -21.73 -1.98
CA LYS A 111 -1.66 -21.12 -0.70
C LYS A 111 -1.26 -19.65 -0.87
N ALA A 112 -0.62 -19.31 -1.99
CA ALA A 112 -0.30 -17.93 -2.32
C ALA A 112 -1.55 -17.04 -2.45
N GLN A 113 -2.60 -17.54 -3.08
CA GLN A 113 -3.86 -16.82 -3.25
C GLN A 113 -4.59 -16.63 -1.92
N GLU A 114 -4.60 -17.65 -1.06
CA GLU A 114 -5.20 -17.59 0.28
C GLU A 114 -4.48 -16.55 1.15
N LEU A 115 -3.14 -16.59 1.19
CA LEU A 115 -2.32 -15.59 1.88
C LEU A 115 -2.55 -14.16 1.35
N ALA A 116 -2.70 -14.01 0.04
CA ALA A 116 -3.02 -12.70 -0.54
C ALA A 116 -4.41 -12.22 -0.11
N ALA A 117 -5.40 -13.11 -0.05
CA ALA A 117 -6.78 -12.79 0.30
C ALA A 117 -6.95 -12.32 1.75
N THR A 118 -6.21 -12.90 2.71
CA THR A 118 -6.27 -12.50 4.14
C THR A 118 -6.03 -11.00 4.35
N MET A 119 -5.17 -10.40 3.53
CA MET A 119 -4.84 -8.98 3.64
C MET A 119 -5.88 -8.06 2.97
N VAL A 120 -6.70 -8.58 2.04
CA VAL A 120 -7.68 -7.80 1.29
C VAL A 120 -8.83 -7.33 2.17
N GLU A 121 -9.33 -8.17 3.07
CA GLU A 121 -10.44 -7.83 3.96
C GLU A 121 -10.07 -6.65 4.87
N LYS A 122 -8.94 -6.77 5.58
CA LYS A 122 -8.41 -5.69 6.43
C LYS A 122 -8.12 -4.41 5.66
N GLN A 123 -7.61 -4.54 4.44
CA GLN A 123 -7.38 -3.39 3.58
C GLN A 123 -8.70 -2.71 3.19
N THR A 124 -9.76 -3.49 2.94
CA THR A 124 -11.08 -2.98 2.60
C THR A 124 -11.68 -2.19 3.76
N GLU A 125 -11.68 -2.75 4.97
CA GLU A 125 -12.16 -2.06 6.17
C GLU A 125 -11.45 -0.73 6.40
N ARG A 126 -10.11 -0.72 6.31
CA ARG A 126 -9.29 0.49 6.44
C ARG A 126 -9.63 1.53 5.37
N ARG A 127 -9.87 1.09 4.13
CA ARG A 127 -10.26 1.97 3.02
C ARG A 127 -11.61 2.61 3.27
N VAL A 128 -12.60 1.84 3.71
CA VAL A 128 -13.93 2.35 4.04
C VAL A 128 -13.86 3.34 5.19
N ALA A 129 -13.16 3.02 6.28
CA ALA A 129 -12.98 3.92 7.42
C ALA A 129 -12.31 5.25 7.01
N MET A 130 -11.32 5.19 6.12
CA MET A 130 -10.67 6.38 5.58
C MET A 130 -11.61 7.22 4.71
N LEU A 131 -12.47 6.61 3.88
CA LEU A 131 -13.49 7.31 3.11
C LEU A 131 -14.54 7.97 4.02
N GLN A 132 -14.98 7.29 5.08
CA GLN A 132 -15.90 7.84 6.07
C GLN A 132 -15.29 9.07 6.76
N ALA A 133 -14.04 8.99 7.21
CA ALA A 133 -13.35 10.14 7.81
C ALA A 133 -13.20 11.31 6.83
N ARG A 134 -12.92 11.03 5.55
CA ARG A 134 -12.90 12.07 4.50
C ARG A 134 -14.27 12.71 4.31
N HIS A 135 -15.33 11.92 4.32
CA HIS A 135 -16.70 12.42 4.20
C HIS A 135 -17.09 13.31 5.39
N GLU A 136 -16.81 12.89 6.62
CA GLU A 136 -17.02 13.71 7.83
C GLU A 136 -16.27 15.04 7.75
N MET A 137 -15.03 15.03 7.29
CA MET A 137 -14.25 16.25 7.05
C MET A 137 -14.90 17.17 6.00
N MET A 138 -15.49 16.63 4.93
CA MET A 138 -16.17 17.46 3.92
C MET A 138 -17.44 18.11 4.46
N ASN A 139 -18.09 17.53 5.46
CA ASN A 139 -19.33 18.08 6.03
C ASN A 139 -19.11 19.35 6.85
N ILE A 140 -17.87 19.66 7.23
CA ILE A 140 -17.48 20.92 7.90
C ILE A 140 -17.43 22.08 6.89
N LEU A 141 -17.21 21.76 5.61
CA LEU A 141 -16.99 22.76 4.55
C LEU A 141 -18.29 23.24 3.93
N THR A 142 -18.29 24.50 3.49
CA THR A 142 -19.33 25.04 2.62
C THR A 142 -19.24 24.43 1.21
N ASP A 143 -20.28 24.56 0.41
CA ASP A 143 -20.28 24.01 -0.96
C ASP A 143 -19.25 24.71 -1.86
N GLU A 144 -19.02 26.01 -1.65
CA GLU A 144 -17.95 26.76 -2.33
C GLU A 144 -16.56 26.23 -1.95
N GLN A 145 -16.33 25.96 -0.66
CA GLN A 145 -15.07 25.37 -0.20
C GLN A 145 -14.88 23.95 -0.74
N LYS A 146 -15.93 23.13 -0.83
CA LYS A 146 -15.87 21.80 -1.45
C LYS A 146 -15.50 21.86 -2.93
N ALA A 147 -16.03 22.86 -3.66
CA ALA A 147 -15.63 23.09 -5.05
C ALA A 147 -14.14 23.43 -5.15
N LYS A 148 -13.64 24.34 -4.30
CA LYS A 148 -12.21 24.71 -4.21
C LYS A 148 -11.33 23.50 -3.85
N VAL A 149 -11.79 22.61 -2.97
CA VAL A 149 -11.08 21.34 -2.66
C VAL A 149 -10.88 20.51 -3.93
N LYS A 150 -11.90 20.38 -4.78
CA LYS A 150 -11.82 19.58 -6.01
C LYS A 150 -10.79 20.15 -6.99
N GLU A 151 -10.76 21.47 -7.14
CA GLU A 151 -9.78 22.17 -7.99
C GLU A 151 -8.35 21.96 -7.46
N LEU A 152 -8.12 22.20 -6.17
CA LEU A 152 -6.82 22.00 -5.53
C LEU A 152 -6.36 20.54 -5.59
N GLN A 153 -7.27 19.57 -5.55
CA GLN A 153 -6.96 18.16 -5.73
C GLN A 153 -6.49 17.87 -7.16
N GLN A 154 -7.14 18.43 -8.17
CA GLN A 154 -6.75 18.26 -9.58
C GLN A 154 -5.36 18.85 -9.84
N GLU A 155 -5.12 20.10 -9.40
CA GLU A 155 -3.84 20.77 -9.57
C GLU A 155 -2.69 19.96 -8.95
N ARG A 156 -2.91 19.41 -7.74
CA ARG A 156 -1.88 18.59 -7.07
C ARG A 156 -1.64 17.25 -7.74
N MET A 157 -2.68 16.67 -8.34
CA MET A 157 -2.53 15.43 -9.12
C MET A 157 -1.66 15.67 -10.34
N GLU A 158 -1.86 16.78 -11.06
CA GLU A 158 -1.05 17.20 -12.20
C GLU A 158 0.40 17.51 -11.80
N GLN A 159 0.59 18.32 -10.76
CA GLN A 159 1.95 18.60 -10.25
C GLN A 159 2.67 17.32 -9.82
N CYS A 160 1.94 16.35 -9.27
CA CYS A 160 2.53 15.06 -8.93
C CYS A 160 2.90 14.25 -10.18
N SER A 161 2.03 14.17 -11.20
CA SER A 161 2.35 13.44 -12.44
C SER A 161 3.59 14.01 -13.11
N GLU A 162 3.70 15.33 -13.23
CA GLU A 162 4.89 16.00 -13.77
C GLU A 162 6.16 15.68 -12.96
N ARG A 163 6.05 15.72 -11.62
CA ARG A 163 7.18 15.36 -10.74
C ARG A 163 7.61 13.92 -10.93
N MET A 164 6.67 13.00 -11.15
CA MET A 164 6.95 11.59 -11.41
C MET A 164 7.61 11.40 -12.77
N GLU A 165 7.10 12.03 -13.81
CA GLU A 165 7.69 12.00 -15.16
C GLU A 165 9.12 12.53 -15.16
N ARG A 166 9.36 13.66 -14.49
CA ARG A 166 10.71 14.24 -14.34
C ARG A 166 11.66 13.31 -13.57
N LYS A 167 11.17 12.55 -12.60
CA LYS A 167 11.99 11.55 -11.90
C LYS A 167 12.32 10.37 -12.82
N MET A 168 11.33 9.88 -13.56
CA MET A 168 11.51 8.79 -14.52
C MET A 168 12.49 9.17 -15.64
N SER A 169 12.41 10.39 -16.17
CA SER A 169 13.34 10.86 -17.20
C SER A 169 14.77 10.95 -16.69
N LYS A 170 14.98 11.47 -15.46
CA LYS A 170 16.29 11.50 -14.80
C LYS A 170 16.88 10.11 -14.57
N MET A 171 16.05 9.15 -14.14
CA MET A 171 16.50 7.76 -13.96
C MET A 171 16.93 7.12 -15.28
N LYS A 172 16.17 7.35 -16.36
CA LYS A 172 16.53 6.87 -17.70
C LYS A 172 17.85 7.47 -18.20
N SER A 173 18.06 8.77 -18.02
CA SER A 173 19.31 9.43 -18.43
C SER A 173 20.53 9.02 -17.59
N ALA A 174 20.32 8.56 -16.36
CA ALA A 174 21.39 8.08 -15.48
C ALA A 174 21.80 6.62 -15.76
N GLN A 175 20.95 5.84 -16.44
CA GLN A 175 21.26 4.46 -16.86
C GLN A 175 21.88 4.39 -18.26
N SER A 176 21.81 5.47 -19.04
CA SER A 176 22.36 5.56 -20.39
C SER A 176 23.77 6.20 -20.46
N ASN A 177 24.36 6.54 -19.31
CA ASN A 177 25.73 7.01 -19.15
C ASN A 177 26.51 5.99 -18.29
#